data_AF-T0L411-F1
#
_entry.id   AF-T0L411-F1
#
_cell.length_a   1.000
_cell.length_b   1.000
_cell.length_c   1.000
_cell.angle_alpha   90.00
_cell.angle_beta   90.00
_cell.angle_gamma   90.00
#
_symmetry.space_group_name_H-M   'P 1'
#
loop_
_entity.id
_entity.type
_entity.pdbx_description
1 polymer ?
#
loop_
_entity_poly.entity_id
_entity_poly.type
_entity_poly.pdbx_seq_one_letter_code
_entity_poly.pdbx_strand_id
1 'polypeptide(L)'
;MYFIKVENEENYDKIIVDSKCFYKLKSPTIQSKKKKRYSDTLKDPLYIEQDIFRKLNMIKQFREKNGDIYELIEKYKNIIEECIIIMDKEYDIKPSEIFKLFNLEKYGFKLDDFER
;
A
#
# COMPACT_ATOMS: atom_id res chain seq x y z
N MET A 1 11.88 -19.20 36.40
CA MET A 1 12.38 -18.78 37.73
C MET A 1 13.37 -19.84 38.17
N TYR A 2 14.58 -19.46 38.60
CA TYR A 2 15.65 -20.40 38.99
C TYR A 2 15.87 -20.32 40.50
N PHE A 3 16.10 -21.46 41.14
CA PHE A 3 16.29 -21.56 42.58
C PHE A 3 17.70 -22.10 42.91
N ILE A 4 18.29 -21.62 44.00
CA ILE A 4 19.64 -21.99 44.45
C ILE A 4 19.58 -23.14 45.47
N LYS A 5 18.45 -23.32 46.15
CA LYS A 5 18.21 -24.37 47.14
C LYS A 5 16.76 -24.85 47.04
N VAL A 6 16.55 -26.15 47.05
CA VAL A 6 15.23 -26.78 46.90
C VAL A 6 15.14 -27.97 47.85
N GLU A 7 13.98 -28.16 48.48
CA GLU A 7 13.76 -29.23 49.47
C GLU A 7 13.56 -30.62 48.84
N ASN A 8 13.00 -30.69 47.62
CA ASN A 8 12.72 -31.93 46.89
C ASN A 8 13.36 -31.89 45.50
N GLU A 9 14.53 -32.51 45.33
CA GLU A 9 15.30 -32.46 44.08
C GLU A 9 14.63 -33.17 42.90
N GLU A 10 13.75 -34.14 43.14
CA GLU A 10 13.15 -35.00 42.10
C GLU A 10 12.29 -34.22 41.10
N ASN A 11 11.68 -33.12 41.55
CA ASN A 11 10.76 -32.29 40.76
C ASN A 11 11.49 -31.24 39.90
N TYR A 12 12.81 -31.19 39.95
CA TYR A 12 13.61 -30.13 39.34
C TYR A 12 14.71 -30.70 38.44
N ASP A 13 15.00 -29.98 37.36
CA ASP A 13 16.17 -30.20 36.51
C ASP A 13 17.35 -29.40 37.09
N LYS A 14 18.50 -30.07 37.25
CA LYS A 14 19.75 -29.47 37.71
C LYS A 14 20.51 -28.85 36.54
N ILE A 15 20.90 -27.59 36.68
CA ILE A 15 21.70 -26.83 35.72
C ILE A 15 22.95 -26.34 36.45
N ILE A 16 24.13 -26.65 35.92
CA ILE A 16 25.41 -26.22 36.49
C ILE A 16 26.00 -25.15 35.58
N VAL A 17 26.26 -23.96 36.14
CA VAL A 17 26.95 -22.86 35.44
C VAL A 17 27.99 -22.30 36.40
N ASP A 18 29.24 -22.22 35.95
CA ASP A 18 30.37 -21.65 36.72
C ASP A 18 30.45 -22.14 38.17
N SER A 19 30.38 -23.47 38.32
CA SER A 19 30.44 -24.18 39.62
C SER A 19 29.27 -23.89 40.58
N LYS A 20 28.22 -23.20 40.12
CA LYS A 20 26.98 -22.98 40.89
C LYS A 20 25.86 -23.88 40.36
N CYS A 21 25.14 -24.51 41.29
CA CYS A 21 23.99 -25.36 40.99
C CYS A 21 22.69 -24.54 41.00
N PHE A 22 21.94 -24.63 39.92
CA PHE A 22 20.62 -24.02 39.77
C PHE A 22 19.57 -25.10 39.50
N TYR A 23 18.40 -24.92 40.09
CA TYR A 23 17.27 -25.83 39.93
C TYR A 23 16.16 -25.15 39.15
N LYS A 24 15.65 -25.83 38.13
CA LYS A 24 14.51 -25.39 37.32
C LYS A 24 13.38 -26.40 37.46
N LEU A 25 12.18 -25.94 37.81
CA LEU A 25 11.02 -26.82 37.95
C LEU A 25 10.74 -27.54 36.62
N LYS A 26 10.59 -28.86 36.64
CA LYS A 26 10.18 -29.65 35.47
C LYS A 26 8.81 -29.18 35.03
N SER A 27 8.73 -28.50 33.88
CA SER A 27 7.45 -28.08 33.33
C SER A 27 6.66 -29.31 32.88
N PRO A 28 5.34 -29.39 33.13
CA PRO A 28 4.52 -30.44 32.56
C PRO A 28 4.68 -30.44 31.03
N THR A 29 4.73 -31.64 30.45
CA THR A 29 5.02 -32.01 29.05
C THR A 29 4.08 -31.42 27.99
N ILE A 30 3.29 -30.41 28.34
CA ILE A 30 2.45 -29.68 27.41
C ILE A 30 3.40 -28.75 26.65
N GLN A 31 3.76 -29.14 25.44
CA GLN A 31 4.37 -28.27 24.43
C GLN A 31 3.42 -27.07 24.22
N SER A 32 3.55 -26.06 25.07
CA SER A 32 2.88 -24.79 24.86
C SER A 32 3.42 -24.25 23.55
N LYS A 33 2.56 -24.22 22.52
CA LYS A 33 2.87 -23.58 21.25
C LYS A 33 3.37 -22.18 21.59
N LYS A 34 4.68 -21.95 21.42
CA LYS A 34 5.29 -20.66 21.72
C LYS A 34 4.52 -19.61 20.91
N LYS A 35 3.90 -18.66 21.60
CA LYS A 35 3.15 -17.58 20.95
C LYS A 35 4.13 -16.84 20.05
N LYS A 36 3.92 -16.88 18.72
CA LYS A 36 4.72 -16.12 17.75
C LYS A 36 4.64 -14.64 18.14
N ARG A 37 5.75 -13.91 18.01
CA ARG A 37 5.72 -12.45 18.20
C ARG A 37 4.95 -11.84 17.02
N TYR A 38 4.38 -10.65 17.22
CA TYR A 38 3.72 -9.91 16.14
C TYR A 38 4.67 -9.67 14.94
N SER A 39 5.96 -9.47 15.18
CA SER A 39 6.97 -9.37 14.13
C SER A 39 7.12 -10.65 13.29
N ASP A 40 6.86 -11.80 13.89
CA ASP A 40 7.02 -13.10 13.24
C ASP A 40 5.80 -13.41 12.36
N THR A 41 4.63 -12.84 12.65
CA THR A 41 3.44 -12.97 11.80
C THR A 41 3.60 -12.21 10.48
N LEU A 42 4.40 -11.13 10.44
CA LEU A 42 4.69 -10.38 9.22
C LEU A 42 5.60 -11.16 8.23
N LYS A 43 6.34 -12.14 8.74
CA LYS A 43 7.24 -12.99 7.94
C LYS A 43 6.58 -14.28 7.49
N ASP A 44 5.33 -14.51 7.89
CA ASP A 44 4.57 -15.70 7.54
C ASP A 44 4.15 -15.61 6.05
N PRO A 45 4.48 -16.59 5.20
CA PRO A 45 4.12 -16.56 3.77
C PRO A 45 2.63 -16.33 3.54
N LEU A 46 1.78 -16.92 4.37
CA LEU A 46 0.33 -16.72 4.33
C LEU A 46 -0.09 -15.26 4.58
N TYR A 47 0.61 -14.54 5.46
CA TYR A 47 0.33 -13.14 5.72
C TYR A 47 0.74 -12.27 4.52
N ILE A 48 1.87 -12.58 3.89
CA ILE A 48 2.36 -11.88 2.69
C ILE A 48 1.34 -12.03 1.55
N GLU A 49 0.86 -13.24 1.30
CA GLU A 49 -0.14 -13.51 0.26
C GLU A 49 -1.47 -12.77 0.53
N GLN A 50 -1.94 -12.76 1.78
CA GLN A 50 -3.14 -12.02 2.17
C GLN A 50 -2.99 -10.51 1.99
N ASP A 51 -1.83 -9.94 2.34
CA ASP A 51 -1.56 -8.52 2.18
C ASP A 51 -1.46 -8.12 0.69
N ILE A 52 -0.81 -8.96 -0.13
CA ILE A 52 -0.78 -8.79 -1.60
C ILE A 52 -2.20 -8.82 -2.17
N PHE A 53 -3.01 -9.81 -1.79
CA PHE A 53 -4.38 -9.93 -2.26
C PHE A 53 -5.23 -8.71 -1.87
N ARG A 54 -5.08 -8.21 -0.64
CA ARG A 54 -5.76 -7.00 -0.17
C ARG A 54 -5.39 -5.77 -1.01
N LYS A 55 -4.09 -5.58 -1.30
CA LYS A 55 -3.60 -4.47 -2.14
C LYS A 55 -4.13 -4.57 -3.57
N LEU A 56 -4.13 -5.77 -4.16
CA LEU A 56 -4.69 -6.00 -5.50
C LEU A 56 -6.19 -5.68 -5.55
N ASN A 57 -6.96 -6.05 -4.52
CA ASN A 57 -8.38 -5.70 -4.44
C ASN A 57 -8.60 -4.19 -4.30
N MET A 58 -7.75 -3.48 -3.54
CA MET A 58 -7.84 -2.01 -3.48
C MET A 58 -7.59 -1.38 -4.85
N ILE A 59 -6.58 -1.85 -5.59
CA ILE A 59 -6.28 -1.37 -6.94
C ILE A 59 -7.45 -1.66 -7.89
N LYS A 60 -8.01 -2.86 -7.81
CA LYS A 60 -9.18 -3.26 -8.61
C LYS A 60 -10.38 -2.37 -8.32
N GLN A 61 -10.71 -2.16 -7.04
CA GLN A 61 -11.81 -1.28 -6.64
C GLN A 61 -11.57 0.18 -7.04
N PHE A 62 -10.32 0.66 -6.98
CA PHE A 62 -9.96 2.00 -7.43
C PHE A 62 -10.21 2.16 -8.93
N ARG A 63 -9.82 1.17 -9.73
CA ARG A 63 -10.07 1.13 -11.18
C ARG A 63 -11.57 1.06 -11.51
N GLU A 64 -12.32 0.22 -10.81
CA GLU A 64 -13.77 0.10 -11.02
C GLU A 64 -14.54 1.37 -10.61
N LYS A 65 -14.11 2.04 -9.53
CA LYS A 65 -14.81 3.21 -8.98
C LYS A 65 -14.53 4.50 -9.75
N ASN A 66 -13.30 4.70 -10.20
CA ASN A 66 -12.90 5.95 -10.87
C ASN A 66 -12.96 5.85 -12.41
N GLY A 67 -13.36 4.70 -12.96
CA GLY A 67 -13.32 4.44 -14.39
C GLY A 67 -11.90 4.43 -14.93
N ASP A 68 -11.76 4.29 -16.25
CA ASP A 68 -10.47 4.51 -16.90
C ASP A 68 -10.18 6.01 -16.91
N ILE A 69 -9.31 6.46 -16.00
CA ILE A 69 -8.93 7.88 -15.88
C ILE A 69 -8.42 8.42 -17.22
N TYR A 70 -7.76 7.56 -18.02
CA TYR A 70 -7.29 7.93 -19.35
C TYR A 70 -8.44 8.25 -20.30
N GLU A 71 -9.50 7.44 -20.29
CA GLU A 71 -10.68 7.66 -21.12
C GLU A 71 -11.42 8.94 -20.73
N LEU A 72 -11.50 9.24 -19.43
CA LEU A 72 -12.03 10.51 -18.93
C LEU A 72 -11.19 11.70 -19.38
N ILE A 73 -9.87 11.61 -19.27
CA ILE A 73 -8.95 12.67 -19.73
C ILE A 73 -9.11 12.89 -21.23
N GLU A 74 -9.14 11.84 -22.04
CA GLU A 74 -9.36 11.93 -23.49
C GLU A 74 -10.71 12.57 -23.81
N LYS A 75 -11.78 12.15 -23.13
CA LYS A 75 -13.10 12.72 -23.34
C LYS A 75 -13.13 14.23 -23.08
N TYR A 76 -12.56 14.67 -21.95
CA TYR A 76 -12.51 16.11 -21.63
C TYR A 76 -11.58 16.87 -22.56
N LYS A 77 -10.48 16.26 -22.99
CA LYS A 77 -9.58 16.84 -23.98
C LYS A 77 -10.33 17.11 -25.28
N ASN A 78 -11.02 16.11 -25.82
CA ASN A 78 -11.80 16.23 -27.06
C ASN A 78 -12.87 17.32 -26.97
N ILE A 79 -13.58 17.41 -25.83
CA ILE A 79 -14.59 18.47 -25.61
C ILE A 79 -13.94 19.86 -25.68
N ILE A 80 -12.78 20.05 -25.03
CA ILE A 80 -12.08 21.33 -25.07
C ILE A 80 -11.62 21.67 -26.48
N GLU A 81 -11.12 20.69 -27.23
CA GLU A 81 -10.73 20.87 -28.65
C GLU A 81 -11.91 21.29 -29.51
N GLU A 82 -13.06 20.60 -29.38
CA GLU A 82 -14.29 20.97 -30.07
C GLU A 82 -14.75 22.39 -29.71
N CYS A 83 -14.68 22.77 -28.44
CA CYS A 83 -15.01 24.12 -28.01
C CYS A 83 -14.10 25.17 -28.66
N ILE A 84 -12.78 24.92 -28.74
CA ILE A 84 -11.84 25.84 -29.40
C ILE A 84 -12.22 26.01 -30.87
N ILE A 85 -12.51 24.91 -31.57
CA ILE A 85 -12.91 24.93 -32.98
C ILE A 85 -14.23 25.69 -33.20
N ILE A 86 -15.22 25.51 -32.32
CA ILE A 86 -16.50 26.22 -32.39
C ILE A 86 -16.30 27.71 -32.15
N MET A 87 -15.49 28.08 -31.16
CA MET A 87 -15.23 29.49 -30.83
C MET A 87 -14.51 30.22 -31.98
N ASP A 88 -13.60 29.54 -32.68
CA ASP A 88 -12.94 30.08 -33.87
C ASP A 88 -13.93 30.23 -35.04
N LYS A 89 -14.72 29.19 -35.34
CA LYS A 89 -15.59 29.18 -36.53
C LYS A 89 -16.88 29.99 -36.39
N GLU A 90 -17.54 29.93 -35.23
CA GLU A 90 -18.87 30.52 -35.03
C GLU A 90 -18.80 31.90 -34.39
N TYR A 91 -17.76 32.17 -33.59
CA TYR A 91 -17.62 33.40 -32.82
C TYR A 91 -16.43 34.27 -33.25
N ASP A 92 -15.63 33.82 -34.24
CA ASP A 92 -14.43 34.51 -34.75
C ASP A 92 -13.40 34.83 -33.65
N ILE A 93 -13.37 34.00 -32.60
CA ILE A 93 -12.42 34.13 -31.49
C ILE A 93 -11.20 33.27 -31.81
N LYS A 94 -10.07 33.92 -32.04
CA LYS A 94 -8.83 33.22 -32.40
C LYS A 94 -8.39 32.26 -31.30
N PRO A 95 -7.87 31.06 -31.65
CA PRO A 95 -7.33 30.11 -30.69
C PRO A 95 -6.28 30.74 -29.75
N SER A 96 -5.46 31.67 -30.25
CA SER A 96 -4.44 32.37 -29.45
C SER A 96 -5.01 33.21 -28.30
N GLU A 97 -6.23 33.74 -28.43
CA GLU A 97 -6.93 34.46 -27.37
C GLU A 97 -7.48 33.50 -26.31
N ILE A 98 -8.03 32.37 -26.76
CA ILE A 98 -8.55 31.30 -25.88
C ILE A 98 -7.42 30.69 -25.05
N PHE A 99 -6.27 30.42 -25.67
CA PHE A 99 -5.08 29.90 -25.00
C PHE A 99 -4.57 30.84 -23.89
N LYS A 100 -4.61 32.16 -24.13
CA LYS A 100 -4.24 33.17 -23.12
C LYS A 100 -5.27 33.27 -22.00
N LEU A 101 -6.56 33.22 -22.31
CA LEU A 101 -7.63 33.32 -21.31
C LEU A 101 -7.64 32.13 -20.34
N PHE A 102 -7.43 30.92 -20.86
CA PHE A 102 -7.55 29.68 -20.07
C PHE A 102 -6.21 29.03 -19.70
N ASN A 103 -5.07 29.61 -20.10
CA ASN A 103 -3.73 29.05 -19.89
C ASN A 103 -3.61 27.58 -20.34
N LEU A 104 -4.13 27.26 -21.53
CA LEU A 104 -4.27 25.88 -22.01
C LEU A 104 -2.94 25.12 -22.15
N GLU A 105 -1.83 25.83 -22.34
CA GLU A 105 -0.47 25.25 -22.36
C GLU A 105 -0.13 24.49 -21.07
N LYS A 106 -0.60 24.97 -19.91
CA LYS A 106 -0.38 24.31 -18.61
C LYS A 106 -1.06 22.95 -18.51
N TYR A 107 -2.08 22.72 -19.34
CA TYR A 107 -2.86 21.50 -19.38
C TYR A 107 -2.47 20.58 -20.54
N GLY A 108 -1.39 20.91 -21.27
CA GLY A 108 -0.80 20.06 -22.30
C GLY A 108 -1.39 20.25 -23.70
N PHE A 109 -2.19 21.29 -23.93
CA PHE A 109 -2.61 21.68 -25.28
C PHE A 109 -1.53 22.51 -25.96
N LYS A 110 -1.37 22.37 -27.28
CA LYS A 110 -0.42 23.15 -28.08
C LYS A 110 -1.17 24.04 -29.05
N LEU A 111 -0.78 25.31 -29.10
CA LEU A 111 -1.43 26.29 -29.98
C LEU A 111 -1.29 25.92 -31.46
N ASP A 112 -0.13 25.38 -31.84
CA ASP A 112 0.17 24.91 -33.20
C ASP A 112 -0.84 23.89 -33.75
N ASP A 113 -1.51 23.14 -32.88
CA ASP A 113 -2.52 22.16 -33.31
C ASP A 113 -3.81 22.83 -33.82
N PHE A 114 -4.01 24.12 -33.53
CA PHE A 114 -5.23 24.90 -33.80
C PHE A 114 -5.01 26.10 -34.73
N GLU A 115 -3.77 26.51 -35.00
CA GLU A 115 -3.46 27.54 -36.00
C GLU A 115 -3.38 26.90 -37.40
N ARG A 116 -4.49 26.94 -38.16
CA ARG A 116 -4.56 26.50 -39.56
C ARG A 116 -4.99 27.62 -40.49
#